data_AF-A0A4P2QJ65-F1
#
_entry.id   AF-A0A4P2QJ65-F1
#
_cell.length_a   1.000
_cell.length_b   1.000
_cell.length_c   1.000
_cell.angle_alpha   90.00
_cell.angle_beta   90.00
_cell.angle_gamma   90.00
#
_symmetry.space_group_name_H-M   'P 1'
#
loop_
_entity.id
_entity.type
_entity.pdbx_description
1 polymer ?
#
loop_
_entity_poly.entity_id
_entity_poly.type
_entity_poly.pdbx_seq_one_letter_code
_entity_poly.pdbx_strand_id
1 'polypeptide(L)'
;MRAKIALLAEPGLSNAVIAEQVGRDVKTVRKWRDRIAALEDPLALEDDYRTGRPARISLEVHYELIKLACLRPPDDKSPFEQVWTLKTLADALAESTGVQLSRTEVWRILEGASLKLHRVRLWLHSPDPDFRPKVAKICCLYVQPPEGATVLCVDEKPGMQAREQRFAPRACGPGRMAKLHADPVHAEAVASRLSARGFPHLRARKRGELVVIESGPDDDPIPHARLWRDTVQLWRLEIATHTGRWEPTGIRAPLKVILDVQVQDFPWVLTPLV
;
A
#
# COMPACT_ATOMS: atom_id res chain seq x y z
N MET A 1 39.27 -11.56 11.09
CA MET A 1 40.27 -12.61 10.75
C MET A 1 41.25 -12.14 9.68
N ARG A 2 40.81 -11.90 8.44
CA ARG A 2 41.68 -11.58 7.28
C ARG A 2 42.49 -10.28 7.48
N ALA A 3 41.86 -9.23 8.00
CA ALA A 3 42.54 -7.99 8.38
C ALA A 3 43.65 -8.22 9.44
N LYS A 4 43.45 -9.17 10.38
CA LYS A 4 44.47 -9.52 11.39
C LYS A 4 45.67 -10.22 10.75
N ILE A 5 45.44 -11.04 9.72
CA ILE A 5 46.53 -11.64 8.92
C ILE A 5 47.34 -10.54 8.21
N ALA A 6 46.66 -9.54 7.63
CA ALA A 6 47.33 -8.42 6.97
C ALA A 6 48.20 -7.61 7.94
N LEU A 7 47.64 -7.23 9.10
CA LEU A 7 48.34 -6.46 10.14
C LEU A 7 49.53 -7.20 10.74
N LEU A 8 49.41 -8.52 10.96
CA LEU A 8 50.53 -9.31 11.48
C LEU A 8 51.60 -9.61 10.41
N ALA A 9 51.24 -9.55 9.13
CA ALA A 9 52.18 -9.76 8.02
C ALA A 9 53.06 -8.52 7.76
N GLU A 10 52.58 -7.30 8.07
CA GLU A 10 53.29 -6.03 7.87
C GLU A 10 54.66 -5.96 8.58
N PRO A 11 54.79 -6.30 9.88
CA PRO A 11 56.07 -6.40 10.57
C PRO A 11 56.91 -7.64 10.19
N GLY A 12 56.48 -8.42 9.19
CA GLY A 12 57.27 -9.56 8.66
C GLY A 12 57.15 -10.86 9.45
N LEU A 13 56.11 -11.07 10.27
CA LEU A 13 55.94 -12.33 11.00
C LEU A 13 55.82 -13.52 10.04
N SER A 14 56.29 -14.69 10.50
CA SER A 14 56.17 -15.94 9.76
C SER A 14 54.71 -16.44 9.72
N ASN A 15 54.36 -17.19 8.66
CA ASN A 15 53.01 -17.73 8.51
C ASN A 15 52.58 -18.65 9.67
N ALA A 16 53.53 -19.35 10.30
CA ALA A 16 53.27 -20.22 11.45
C ALA A 16 52.82 -19.42 12.68
N VAL A 17 53.51 -18.31 12.99
CA VAL A 17 53.16 -17.46 14.14
C VAL A 17 51.83 -16.76 13.91
N ILE A 18 51.59 -16.27 12.69
CA ILE A 18 50.30 -15.65 12.32
C ILE A 18 49.16 -16.67 12.43
N ALA A 19 49.37 -17.91 11.98
CA ALA A 19 48.41 -18.99 12.06
C ALA A 19 48.00 -19.30 13.51
N GLU A 20 48.97 -19.38 14.42
CA GLU A 20 48.75 -19.58 15.85
C GLU A 20 47.95 -18.42 16.47
N GLN A 21 48.34 -17.17 16.21
CA GLN A 21 47.68 -15.98 16.77
C GLN A 21 46.27 -15.70 16.23
N VAL A 22 45.97 -16.21 15.03
CA VAL A 22 44.66 -16.07 14.38
C VAL A 22 43.79 -17.33 14.59
N GLY A 23 44.38 -18.43 15.11
CA GLY A 23 43.69 -19.70 15.35
C GLY A 23 43.25 -20.40 14.06
N ARG A 24 44.11 -20.38 13.02
CA ARG A 24 43.80 -20.90 11.68
C ARG A 24 44.95 -21.68 11.09
N ASP A 25 44.67 -22.55 10.13
CA ASP A 25 45.69 -23.32 9.44
C ASP A 25 46.65 -22.42 8.62
N VAL A 26 47.93 -22.80 8.57
CA VAL A 26 49.00 -22.08 7.86
C VAL A 26 48.68 -21.91 6.38
N LYS A 27 48.00 -22.87 5.73
CA LYS A 27 47.59 -22.74 4.31
C LYS A 27 46.56 -21.62 4.13
N THR A 28 45.70 -21.41 5.12
CA THR A 28 44.72 -20.31 5.07
C THR A 28 45.43 -18.96 5.18
N VAL A 29 46.40 -18.84 6.09
CA VAL A 29 47.22 -17.62 6.22
C VAL A 29 47.99 -17.33 4.93
N ARG A 30 48.65 -18.34 4.36
CA ARG A 30 49.37 -18.21 3.09
C ARG A 30 48.44 -17.75 1.96
N LYS A 31 47.29 -18.41 1.77
CA LYS A 31 46.29 -18.04 0.75
C LYS A 31 45.89 -16.56 0.85
N TRP A 32 45.61 -16.07 2.06
CA TRP A 32 45.20 -14.68 2.24
C TRP A 32 46.36 -13.70 2.06
N ARG A 33 47.58 -14.02 2.51
CA ARG A 33 48.77 -13.18 2.27
C ARG A 33 49.09 -13.05 0.78
N ASP A 34 49.11 -14.18 0.06
CA ASP A 34 49.38 -14.19 -1.38
C ASP A 34 48.34 -13.33 -2.13
N ARG A 35 47.06 -13.45 -1.74
CA ARG A 35 45.97 -12.63 -2.30
C ARG A 35 46.11 -11.14 -1.97
N ILE A 36 46.39 -10.79 -0.72
CA ILE A 36 46.55 -9.39 -0.28
C ILE A 36 47.73 -8.74 -1.01
N ALA A 37 48.85 -9.46 -1.14
CA ALA A 37 50.02 -8.98 -1.86
C ALA A 37 49.78 -8.83 -3.38
N ALA A 38 48.94 -9.69 -3.97
CA ALA A 38 48.65 -9.63 -5.41
C ALA A 38 47.66 -8.52 -5.81
N LEU A 39 46.72 -8.14 -4.93
CA LEU A 39 45.65 -7.19 -5.26
C LEU A 39 45.96 -5.76 -4.84
N GLU A 40 46.81 -5.53 -3.82
CA GLU A 40 47.12 -4.21 -3.24
C GLU A 40 45.88 -3.31 -3.00
N ASP A 41 44.71 -3.93 -2.81
CA ASP A 41 43.39 -3.28 -2.68
C ASP A 41 42.69 -3.81 -1.42
N PRO A 42 42.03 -2.96 -0.59
CA PRO A 42 41.15 -3.40 0.48
C PRO A 42 40.16 -4.53 0.11
N LEU A 43 39.69 -4.58 -1.14
CA LEU A 43 38.83 -5.66 -1.67
C LEU A 43 39.48 -7.04 -1.60
N ALA A 44 40.82 -7.13 -1.47
CA ALA A 44 41.53 -8.39 -1.29
C ALA A 44 41.10 -9.13 0.00
N LEU A 45 40.52 -8.41 0.97
CA LEU A 45 39.99 -8.96 2.22
C LEU A 45 38.58 -9.52 2.09
N GLU A 46 37.86 -9.20 1.02
CA GLU A 46 36.52 -9.70 0.76
C GLU A 46 36.56 -11.10 0.13
N ASP A 47 35.47 -11.85 0.27
CA ASP A 47 35.33 -13.11 -0.46
C ASP A 47 35.11 -12.83 -1.94
N ASP A 48 35.68 -13.67 -2.80
CA ASP A 48 35.34 -13.63 -4.22
C ASP A 48 33.86 -13.87 -4.43
N TYR A 49 33.35 -13.29 -5.51
CA TYR A 49 32.05 -13.62 -6.04
C TYR A 49 31.91 -15.13 -6.20
N ARG A 50 30.89 -15.70 -5.54
CA ARG A 50 30.51 -17.10 -5.70
C ARG A 50 29.33 -17.15 -6.65
N THR A 51 29.43 -17.97 -7.69
CA THR A 51 28.40 -18.11 -8.75
C THR A 51 27.04 -18.60 -8.25
N GLY A 52 26.95 -19.05 -6.99
CA GLY A 52 25.70 -19.51 -6.38
C GLY A 52 25.08 -20.67 -7.15
N ARG A 53 23.78 -20.88 -6.91
CA ARG A 53 22.99 -21.84 -7.69
C ARG A 53 22.71 -21.26 -9.08
N PRO A 54 22.90 -22.04 -10.16
CA PRO A 54 22.51 -21.60 -11.50
C PRO A 54 21.05 -21.15 -11.55
N ALA A 55 20.79 -20.06 -12.26
CA ALA A 55 19.44 -19.56 -12.47
C ALA A 55 18.60 -20.62 -13.22
N ARG A 56 17.39 -20.87 -12.73
CA ARG A 56 16.44 -21.80 -13.36
C ARG A 56 15.57 -21.13 -14.43
N ILE A 57 15.42 -19.81 -14.33
CA ILE A 57 14.65 -18.99 -15.26
C ILE A 57 15.65 -18.38 -16.22
N SER A 58 15.46 -18.59 -17.52
CA SER A 58 16.33 -18.03 -18.54
C SER A 58 16.21 -16.50 -18.58
N LEU A 59 17.25 -15.83 -19.06
CA LEU A 59 17.23 -14.37 -19.24
C LEU A 59 16.13 -13.95 -20.24
N GLU A 60 15.87 -14.76 -21.26
CA GLU A 60 14.82 -14.49 -22.24
C GLU A 60 13.43 -14.44 -21.59
N VAL A 61 13.07 -15.44 -20.79
CA VAL A 61 11.80 -15.47 -20.04
C VAL A 61 11.72 -14.30 -19.05
N HIS A 62 12.84 -13.97 -18.40
CA HIS A 62 12.91 -12.82 -17.49
C HIS A 62 12.58 -11.50 -18.21
N TYR A 63 13.20 -11.25 -19.36
CA TYR A 63 12.98 -10.02 -20.12
C TYR A 63 11.59 -9.96 -20.74
N GLU A 64 11.04 -11.08 -21.22
CA GLU A 64 9.68 -11.10 -21.74
C GLU A 64 8.66 -10.79 -20.63
N LEU A 65 8.85 -11.31 -19.42
CA LEU A 65 8.00 -10.97 -18.28
C LEU A 65 8.04 -9.47 -17.94
N ILE A 66 9.24 -8.86 -17.94
CA ILE A 66 9.41 -7.42 -17.69
C ILE A 66 8.71 -6.61 -18.79
N LYS A 67 8.91 -6.98 -20.06
CA LYS A 67 8.26 -6.35 -21.20
C LYS A 67 6.74 -6.40 -21.07
N LEU A 68 6.16 -7.57 -20.80
CA LEU A 68 4.72 -7.72 -20.59
C LEU A 68 4.22 -6.86 -19.43
N ALA A 69 4.95 -6.82 -18.32
CA ALA A 69 4.61 -6.00 -17.15
C ALA A 69 4.57 -4.50 -17.45
N CYS A 70 5.31 -4.03 -18.45
CA CYS A 70 5.33 -2.64 -18.91
C CYS A 70 4.24 -2.32 -19.95
N LEU A 71 3.58 -3.33 -20.50
CA LEU A 71 2.45 -3.18 -21.42
C LEU A 71 1.13 -3.19 -20.66
N ARG A 72 0.04 -2.73 -21.29
CA ARG A 72 -1.29 -2.96 -20.74
C ARG A 72 -1.74 -4.39 -20.99
N PRO A 73 -2.48 -5.01 -20.05
CA PRO A 73 -3.20 -6.23 -20.35
C PRO A 73 -4.16 -6.00 -21.52
N PRO A 74 -4.32 -6.98 -22.43
CA PRO A 74 -5.30 -6.90 -23.51
C PRO A 74 -6.72 -6.74 -22.94
N ASP A 75 -7.58 -6.05 -23.70
CA ASP A 75 -8.87 -5.51 -23.25
C ASP A 75 -9.74 -6.52 -22.49
N ASP A 76 -9.86 -6.30 -21.18
CA ASP A 76 -11.01 -6.73 -20.39
C ASP A 76 -11.60 -5.51 -19.67
N LYS A 77 -12.92 -5.48 -19.59
CA LYS A 77 -13.74 -4.26 -19.63
C LYS A 77 -13.66 -3.36 -18.37
N SER A 78 -12.69 -2.45 -18.27
CA SER A 78 -12.78 -1.12 -17.61
C SER A 78 -11.38 -0.47 -17.49
N PRO A 79 -11.22 0.85 -17.74
CA PRO A 79 -9.93 1.55 -17.59
C PRO A 79 -9.28 1.42 -16.21
N PHE A 80 -10.06 1.12 -15.16
CA PHE A 80 -9.60 0.96 -13.79
C PHE A 80 -9.34 -0.51 -13.38
N GLU A 81 -9.74 -1.47 -14.22
CA GLU A 81 -9.50 -2.91 -14.04
C GLU A 81 -8.35 -3.43 -14.94
N GLN A 82 -7.84 -2.58 -15.84
CA GLN A 82 -6.73 -2.83 -16.77
C GLN A 82 -5.34 -2.80 -16.09
N VAL A 83 -5.16 -3.53 -14.99
CA VAL A 83 -3.86 -3.65 -14.33
C VAL A 83 -3.49 -5.12 -14.22
N TRP A 84 -2.26 -5.46 -14.62
CA TRP A 84 -1.74 -6.81 -14.43
C TRP A 84 -1.82 -7.23 -12.96
N THR A 85 -2.46 -8.36 -12.71
CA THR A 85 -2.21 -9.15 -11.50
C THR A 85 -1.00 -10.05 -11.72
N LEU A 86 -0.35 -10.51 -10.64
CA LEU A 86 0.73 -11.48 -10.75
C LEU A 86 0.30 -12.77 -11.47
N LYS A 87 -0.97 -13.16 -11.33
CA LYS A 87 -1.51 -14.36 -11.97
C LYS A 87 -1.71 -14.13 -13.47
N THR A 88 -2.46 -13.09 -13.83
CA THR A 88 -2.75 -12.77 -15.24
C THR A 88 -1.48 -12.50 -16.04
N LEU A 89 -0.45 -11.92 -15.40
CA LEU A 89 0.86 -11.71 -16.03
C LEU A 89 1.62 -13.03 -16.23
N ALA A 90 1.53 -13.96 -15.28
CA ALA A 90 2.12 -15.30 -15.42
C ALA A 90 1.45 -16.09 -16.54
N ASP A 91 0.12 -16.01 -16.62
CA ASP A 91 -0.68 -16.69 -17.65
C ASP A 91 -0.32 -16.14 -19.05
N ALA A 92 -0.23 -14.82 -19.21
CA ALA A 92 0.19 -14.19 -20.47
C ALA A 92 1.65 -14.51 -20.86
N LEU A 93 2.55 -14.63 -19.88
CA LEU A 93 3.92 -15.08 -20.14
C LEU A 93 3.93 -16.53 -20.63
N ALA A 94 3.12 -17.41 -20.02
CA ALA A 94 3.04 -18.80 -20.42
C ALA A 94 2.47 -18.97 -21.83
N GLU A 95 1.48 -18.15 -22.20
CA GLU A 95 0.94 -18.11 -23.57
C GLU A 95 1.99 -17.68 -24.60
N SER A 96 2.88 -16.73 -24.26
CA SER A 96 3.89 -16.19 -25.18
C SER A 96 5.18 -17.02 -25.26
N THR A 97 5.59 -17.67 -24.16
CA THR A 97 6.89 -18.36 -24.04
C THR A 97 6.79 -19.86 -23.80
N GLY A 98 5.60 -20.38 -23.47
CA GLY A 98 5.40 -21.77 -23.05
C GLY A 98 5.90 -22.10 -21.64
N VAL A 99 6.45 -21.12 -20.91
CA VAL A 99 7.02 -21.32 -19.57
C VAL A 99 6.06 -20.81 -18.50
N GLN A 100 5.57 -21.72 -17.66
CA GLN A 100 4.74 -21.37 -16.51
C GLN A 100 5.60 -20.95 -15.31
N LEU A 101 5.44 -19.71 -14.84
CA LEU A 101 6.04 -19.24 -13.61
C LEU A 101 5.04 -19.23 -12.46
N SER A 102 5.51 -19.51 -11.24
CA SER A 102 4.69 -19.32 -10.04
C SER A 102 4.53 -17.83 -9.71
N ARG A 103 3.47 -17.48 -8.96
CA ARG A 103 3.24 -16.12 -8.45
C ARG A 103 4.45 -15.54 -7.72
N THR A 104 5.18 -16.37 -6.96
CA THR A 104 6.34 -15.94 -6.18
C THR A 104 7.55 -15.65 -7.07
N GLU A 105 7.74 -16.42 -8.14
CA GLU A 105 8.80 -16.16 -9.12
C GLU A 105 8.55 -14.87 -9.89
N VAL A 106 7.32 -14.68 -10.36
CA VAL A 106 6.90 -13.41 -11.00
C VAL A 106 7.12 -12.24 -10.06
N TRP A 107 6.68 -12.34 -8.80
CA TRP A 107 6.90 -11.27 -7.82
C TRP A 107 8.38 -10.97 -7.59
N ARG A 108 9.24 -12.00 -7.43
CA ARG A 108 10.69 -11.81 -7.23
C ARG A 108 11.36 -11.13 -8.42
N ILE A 109 10.97 -11.49 -9.64
CA ILE A 109 11.51 -10.84 -10.85
C ILE A 109 11.10 -9.37 -10.88
N LEU A 110 9.83 -9.06 -10.66
CA LEU A 110 9.34 -7.69 -10.65
C LEU A 110 9.95 -6.85 -9.51
N GLU A 111 10.09 -7.42 -8.31
CA GLU A 111 10.74 -6.76 -7.18
C GLU A 111 12.21 -6.45 -7.49
N GLY A 112 12.94 -7.40 -8.10
CA GLY A 112 14.32 -7.19 -8.55
C GLY A 112 14.45 -6.09 -9.61
N ALA A 113 13.45 -5.95 -10.48
CA ALA A 113 13.36 -4.86 -11.45
C ALA A 113 12.74 -3.56 -10.88
N SER A 114 12.41 -3.53 -9.59
CA SER A 114 11.71 -2.42 -8.93
C SER A 114 10.35 -2.04 -9.58
N LEU A 115 9.70 -2.99 -10.26
CA LEU A 115 8.41 -2.80 -10.91
C LEU A 115 7.26 -3.09 -9.96
N LYS A 116 6.32 -2.15 -9.85
CA LYS A 116 5.12 -2.26 -9.00
C LYS A 116 3.87 -2.15 -9.86
N LEU A 117 3.29 -3.30 -10.23
CA LEU A 117 2.11 -3.37 -11.12
C LEU A 117 0.95 -2.49 -10.63
N HIS A 118 0.70 -2.46 -9.32
CA HIS A 118 -0.37 -1.66 -8.71
C HIS A 118 -0.10 -0.15 -8.68
N ARG A 119 1.11 0.30 -9.04
CA ARG A 119 1.47 1.73 -9.07
C ARG A 119 1.35 2.28 -10.48
N VAL A 120 0.11 2.41 -10.93
CA VAL A 120 -0.19 3.08 -12.19
C VAL A 120 -0.23 4.59 -11.97
N ARG A 121 0.56 5.34 -12.76
CA ARG A 121 0.37 6.79 -12.87
C ARG A 121 -0.64 7.04 -13.97
N LEU A 122 -1.84 7.45 -13.58
CA LEU A 122 -2.84 7.92 -14.53
C LEU A 122 -2.36 9.27 -15.08
N TRP A 123 -2.27 9.38 -16.41
CA TRP A 123 -2.11 10.67 -17.08
C TRP A 123 -3.39 10.98 -17.84
N LEU A 124 -4.16 11.94 -17.33
CA LEU A 124 -5.38 12.41 -17.98
C LEU A 124 -4.97 13.37 -19.10
N HIS A 125 -5.07 12.90 -20.34
CA HIS A 125 -4.95 13.74 -21.52
C HIS A 125 -6.35 14.03 -22.06
N SER A 126 -6.67 15.31 -22.29
CA SER A 126 -7.92 15.66 -22.96
C SER A 126 -7.85 15.25 -24.43
N PRO A 127 -8.81 14.48 -24.96
CA PRO A 127 -8.82 14.08 -26.37
C PRO A 127 -9.16 15.25 -27.32
N ASP A 128 -9.45 16.43 -26.79
CA ASP A 128 -9.81 17.64 -27.54
C ASP A 128 -8.65 18.08 -28.45
N PRO A 129 -8.84 18.13 -29.79
CA PRO A 129 -7.82 18.60 -30.73
C PRO A 129 -7.32 20.01 -30.41
N ASP A 130 -8.16 20.86 -29.83
CA ASP A 130 -7.85 22.24 -29.44
C ASP A 130 -7.40 22.36 -27.97
N PHE A 131 -7.02 21.26 -27.32
CA PHE A 131 -6.64 21.28 -25.90
C PHE A 131 -5.52 22.28 -25.62
N ARG A 132 -4.43 22.25 -26.39
CA ARG A 132 -3.28 23.14 -26.21
C ARG A 132 -3.65 24.62 -26.35
N PRO A 133 -4.32 25.08 -27.43
CA PRO A 133 -4.71 26.49 -27.53
C PRO A 133 -5.70 26.92 -26.44
N LYS A 134 -6.64 26.05 -26.01
CA LYS A 134 -7.55 26.34 -24.90
C LYS A 134 -6.80 26.51 -23.57
N VAL A 135 -5.89 25.60 -23.25
CA VAL A 135 -5.03 25.67 -22.05
C VAL A 135 -4.21 26.95 -22.08
N ALA A 136 -3.56 27.26 -23.21
CA ALA A 136 -2.76 28.47 -23.34
C ALA A 136 -3.59 29.74 -23.06
N LYS A 137 -4.80 29.83 -23.61
CA LYS A 137 -5.72 30.96 -23.36
C LYS A 137 -6.09 31.08 -21.89
N ILE A 138 -6.42 29.97 -21.23
CA ILE A 138 -6.75 29.94 -19.79
C ILE A 138 -5.54 30.33 -18.93
N CYS A 139 -4.35 29.78 -19.22
CA CYS A 139 -3.11 30.14 -18.53
C CYS A 139 -2.78 31.63 -18.70
N CYS A 140 -3.00 32.20 -19.89
CA CYS A 140 -2.82 33.63 -20.11
C CYS A 140 -3.73 34.47 -19.21
N LEU A 141 -4.99 34.07 -18.99
CA LEU A 141 -5.89 34.77 -18.06
C LEU A 141 -5.39 34.75 -16.61
N TYR A 142 -4.72 33.68 -16.17
CA TYR A 142 -4.13 33.63 -14.83
C TYR A 142 -2.87 34.48 -14.70
N VAL A 143 -2.03 34.52 -15.74
CA VAL A 143 -0.75 35.25 -15.70
C VAL A 143 -0.95 36.74 -15.97
N GLN A 144 -1.85 37.09 -16.89
CA GLN A 144 -2.17 38.45 -17.32
C GLN A 144 -3.69 38.64 -17.30
N PRO A 145 -4.28 38.84 -16.10
CA PRO A 145 -5.69 39.15 -16.00
C PRO A 145 -5.99 40.52 -16.65
N PRO A 146 -7.17 40.71 -17.26
CA PRO A 146 -7.57 42.02 -17.76
C PRO A 146 -7.60 43.08 -16.66
N GLU A 147 -7.27 44.32 -17.03
CA GLU A 147 -7.22 45.43 -16.08
C GLU A 147 -8.60 45.70 -15.46
N GLY A 148 -8.64 45.87 -14.14
CA GLY A 148 -9.89 46.03 -13.39
C GLY A 148 -10.77 44.78 -13.29
N ALA A 149 -10.32 43.62 -13.79
CA ALA A 149 -11.06 42.36 -13.72
C ALA A 149 -10.50 41.41 -12.65
N THR A 150 -11.40 40.61 -12.06
CA THR A 150 -11.03 39.50 -11.16
C THR A 150 -11.25 38.18 -11.87
N VAL A 151 -10.23 37.32 -11.90
CA VAL A 151 -10.33 35.97 -12.47
C VAL A 151 -10.75 35.00 -11.37
N LEU A 152 -11.89 34.34 -11.56
CA LEU A 152 -12.40 33.32 -10.65
C LEU A 152 -12.29 31.94 -11.32
N CYS A 153 -11.62 31.02 -10.64
CA CYS A 153 -11.56 29.61 -11.03
C CYS A 153 -12.49 28.81 -10.13
N VAL A 154 -13.46 28.11 -10.71
CA VAL A 154 -14.36 27.22 -9.99
C VAL A 154 -14.23 25.84 -10.63
N ASP A 155 -13.95 24.84 -9.80
CA ASP A 155 -13.88 23.44 -10.20
C ASP A 155 -14.76 22.61 -9.26
N GLU A 156 -15.48 21.65 -9.80
CA GLU A 156 -16.24 20.70 -9.00
C GLU A 156 -15.37 19.48 -8.74
N LYS A 157 -15.06 19.24 -7.47
CA LYS A 157 -14.32 18.05 -7.06
C LYS A 157 -15.24 17.05 -6.36
N PRO A 158 -15.92 16.16 -7.10
CA PRO A 158 -16.84 15.20 -6.53
C PRO A 158 -16.12 14.29 -5.51
N GLY A 159 -16.78 14.01 -4.39
CA GLY A 159 -16.25 13.18 -3.30
C GLY A 159 -15.27 13.88 -2.34
N MET A 160 -14.93 15.16 -2.56
CA MET A 160 -14.15 15.97 -1.61
C MET A 160 -15.06 17.02 -0.96
N GLN A 161 -15.51 16.76 0.26
CA GLN A 161 -16.30 17.71 1.03
C GLN A 161 -15.37 18.77 1.64
N ALA A 162 -15.67 20.06 1.46
CA ALA A 162 -14.97 21.14 2.15
C ALA A 162 -15.32 21.09 3.64
N ARG A 163 -14.44 20.47 4.44
CA ARG A 163 -14.58 20.33 5.89
C ARG A 163 -13.39 21.03 6.54
N GLU A 164 -13.64 21.79 7.59
CA GLU A 164 -12.56 22.28 8.45
C GLU A 164 -11.89 21.11 9.18
N GLN A 165 -10.55 21.09 9.21
CA GLN A 165 -9.84 20.12 10.03
C GLN A 165 -9.90 20.55 11.49
N ARG A 166 -10.74 19.87 12.27
CA ARG A 166 -10.90 20.14 13.71
C ARG A 166 -9.63 19.85 14.53
N PHE A 167 -8.67 19.10 13.98
CA PHE A 167 -7.40 18.76 14.64
C PHE A 167 -6.24 18.79 13.65
N ALA A 168 -5.03 19.13 14.14
CA ALA A 168 -3.83 19.14 13.32
C ALA A 168 -3.51 17.74 12.74
N PRO A 169 -3.14 17.65 11.45
CA PRO A 169 -2.78 16.38 10.85
C PRO A 169 -1.51 15.83 11.52
N ARG A 170 -1.52 14.53 11.86
CA ARG A 170 -0.29 13.84 12.26
C ARG A 170 0.63 13.68 11.06
N ALA A 171 1.92 13.84 11.29
CA ALA A 171 2.93 13.65 10.25
C ALA A 171 2.83 12.24 9.63
N CYS A 172 2.86 12.17 8.30
CA CYS A 172 3.01 10.91 7.60
C CYS A 172 4.37 10.29 7.92
N GLY A 173 4.38 9.03 8.33
CA GLY A 173 5.60 8.22 8.45
C GLY A 173 5.72 7.22 7.30
N PRO A 174 6.93 6.72 6.98
CA PRO A 174 7.11 5.68 5.97
C PRO A 174 6.20 4.48 6.26
N GLY A 175 5.35 4.13 5.30
CA GLY A 175 4.44 2.97 5.40
C GLY A 175 3.23 3.14 6.32
N ARG A 176 2.99 4.32 6.91
CA ARG A 176 1.80 4.58 7.74
C ARG A 176 0.83 5.50 7.02
N MET A 177 -0.30 4.93 6.56
CA MET A 177 -1.47 5.72 6.19
C MET A 177 -2.12 6.32 7.44
N ALA A 178 -2.65 7.53 7.33
CA ALA A 178 -3.43 8.15 8.40
C ALA A 178 -4.63 7.24 8.74
N LYS A 179 -4.82 6.91 10.02
CA LYS A 179 -6.07 6.28 10.48
C LYS A 179 -7.20 7.29 10.26
N LEU A 180 -8.24 6.88 9.56
CA LEU A 180 -9.39 7.72 9.32
C LEU A 180 -10.35 7.61 10.51
N HIS A 181 -10.76 8.76 11.05
CA HIS A 181 -11.66 8.82 12.18
C HIS A 181 -13.10 9.08 11.74
N ALA A 182 -14.06 8.52 12.49
CA ALA A 182 -15.43 8.98 12.45
C ALA A 182 -15.53 10.43 12.96
N ASP A 183 -16.55 11.13 12.46
CA ASP A 183 -16.82 12.54 12.73
C ASP A 183 -18.27 12.64 13.26
N PRO A 184 -18.62 13.59 14.14
CA PRO A 184 -19.99 13.74 14.64
C PRO A 184 -21.06 13.73 13.54
N VAL A 185 -20.81 14.35 12.38
CA VAL A 185 -21.75 14.35 11.24
C VAL A 185 -22.04 12.93 10.73
N HIS A 186 -21.09 12.01 10.83
CA HIS A 186 -21.34 10.61 10.45
C HIS A 186 -22.30 9.93 11.43
N ALA A 187 -22.20 10.24 12.72
CA ALA A 187 -23.12 9.70 13.73
C ALA A 187 -24.55 10.24 13.49
N GLU A 188 -24.69 11.54 13.26
CA GLU A 188 -25.97 12.16 12.88
C GLU A 188 -26.56 11.53 11.62
N ALA A 189 -25.74 11.33 10.59
CA ALA A 189 -26.17 10.73 9.33
C ALA A 189 -26.52 9.23 9.44
N VAL A 190 -25.97 8.51 10.43
CA VAL A 190 -26.36 7.13 10.75
C VAL A 190 -27.68 7.14 11.51
N ALA A 191 -27.81 7.94 12.56
CA ALA A 191 -29.03 8.06 13.36
C ALA A 191 -30.23 8.47 12.49
N SER A 192 -30.08 9.49 11.66
CA SER A 192 -31.14 9.96 10.75
C SER A 192 -31.61 8.87 9.78
N ARG A 193 -30.69 8.08 9.22
CA ARG A 193 -31.03 7.00 8.28
C ARG A 193 -31.68 5.80 8.96
N LEU A 194 -31.23 5.44 10.16
CA LEU A 194 -31.85 4.35 10.93
C LEU A 194 -33.27 4.75 11.39
N SER A 195 -33.44 5.98 11.85
CA SER A 195 -34.76 6.54 12.18
C SER A 195 -35.70 6.53 10.98
N ALA A 196 -35.25 6.98 9.80
CA ALA A 196 -36.03 6.93 8.56
C ALA A 196 -36.39 5.50 8.09
N ARG A 197 -35.71 4.48 8.62
CA ARG A 197 -35.98 3.06 8.35
C ARG A 197 -36.80 2.37 9.43
N GLY A 198 -37.38 3.13 10.37
CA GLY A 198 -38.27 2.60 11.40
C GLY A 198 -37.57 2.19 12.69
N PHE A 199 -36.33 2.63 12.93
CA PHE A 199 -35.59 2.37 14.18
C PHE A 199 -35.34 3.67 14.98
N PRO A 200 -36.38 4.40 15.44
CA PRO A 200 -36.22 5.67 16.12
C PRO A 200 -35.64 5.54 17.54
N HIS A 201 -35.69 4.35 18.14
CA HIS A 201 -35.11 4.04 19.45
C HIS A 201 -33.58 3.92 19.42
N LEU A 202 -32.99 3.82 18.22
CA LEU A 202 -31.55 3.75 18.05
C LEU A 202 -30.93 5.14 17.98
N ARG A 203 -29.83 5.30 18.70
CA ARG A 203 -28.96 6.47 18.65
C ARG A 203 -27.63 6.07 18.05
N ALA A 204 -26.97 7.00 17.38
CA ALA A 204 -25.60 6.83 16.94
C ALA A 204 -24.73 7.90 17.60
N ARG A 205 -23.66 7.49 18.28
CA ARG A 205 -22.71 8.38 18.92
C ARG A 205 -21.31 8.17 18.36
N LYS A 206 -20.55 9.25 18.23
CA LYS A 206 -19.10 9.14 18.00
C LYS A 206 -18.44 8.72 19.31
N ARG A 207 -17.78 7.56 19.33
CA ARG A 207 -16.91 7.11 20.43
C ARG A 207 -15.50 6.90 19.90
N GLY A 208 -14.59 7.81 20.27
CA GLY A 208 -13.20 7.78 19.78
C GLY A 208 -13.12 7.89 18.25
N GLU A 209 -12.63 6.84 17.59
CA GLU A 209 -12.48 6.78 16.13
C GLU A 209 -13.72 6.22 15.40
N LEU A 210 -14.76 5.82 16.15
CA LEU A 210 -15.86 4.97 15.70
C LEU A 210 -17.21 5.69 15.78
N VAL A 211 -18.19 5.21 15.02
CA VAL A 211 -19.62 5.45 15.28
C VAL A 211 -20.18 4.22 15.96
N VAL A 212 -20.79 4.37 17.12
CA VAL A 212 -21.47 3.30 17.85
C VAL A 212 -22.97 3.54 17.76
N ILE A 213 -23.70 2.52 17.32
CA ILE A 213 -25.15 2.44 17.31
C ILE A 213 -25.56 1.76 18.61
N GLU A 214 -26.40 2.44 19.40
CA GLU A 214 -26.78 2.05 20.76
C GLU A 214 -28.26 2.43 21.04
N SER A 215 -28.86 1.78 22.02
CA SER A 215 -30.19 2.12 22.57
C SER A 215 -30.15 2.17 24.10
N GLY A 216 -31.31 2.22 24.74
CA GLY A 216 -31.42 2.25 26.21
C GLY A 216 -31.42 3.66 26.77
N PRO A 217 -31.27 3.85 28.09
CA PRO A 217 -31.06 5.16 28.69
C PRO A 217 -29.63 5.68 28.43
N ASP A 218 -29.36 6.93 28.80
CA ASP A 218 -28.08 7.59 28.50
C ASP A 218 -26.95 7.20 29.46
N ASP A 219 -27.30 6.80 30.68
CA ASP A 219 -26.42 6.31 31.74
C ASP A 219 -26.08 4.82 31.60
N ASP A 220 -26.96 4.03 31.00
CA ASP A 220 -26.72 2.61 30.69
C ASP A 220 -27.02 2.27 29.21
N PRO A 221 -26.16 2.70 28.28
CA PRO A 221 -26.37 2.49 26.86
C PRO A 221 -26.11 1.05 26.45
N ILE A 222 -27.04 0.46 25.72
CA ILE A 222 -26.95 -0.89 25.16
C ILE A 222 -26.35 -0.79 23.74
N PRO A 223 -25.12 -1.27 23.50
CA PRO A 223 -24.50 -1.22 22.19
C PRO A 223 -25.06 -2.33 21.27
N HIS A 224 -25.35 -1.96 20.02
CA HIS A 224 -25.87 -2.88 19.00
C HIS A 224 -24.84 -3.15 17.92
N ALA A 225 -24.25 -2.09 17.38
CA ALA A 225 -23.28 -2.18 16.29
C ALA A 225 -22.29 -1.03 16.36
N ARG A 226 -21.13 -1.21 15.72
CA ARG A 226 -20.16 -0.13 15.55
C ARG A 226 -19.59 -0.12 14.14
N LEU A 227 -19.25 1.07 13.71
CA LEU A 227 -18.75 1.38 12.38
C LEU A 227 -17.41 2.10 12.51
N TRP A 228 -16.39 1.58 11.84
CA TRP A 228 -15.13 2.31 11.67
C TRP A 228 -14.87 2.63 10.21
N ARG A 229 -14.09 3.69 9.98
CA ARG A 229 -13.69 4.07 8.63
C ARG A 229 -12.46 3.29 8.22
N ASP A 230 -12.61 2.54 7.15
CA ASP A 230 -11.49 1.84 6.55
C ASP A 230 -10.79 2.69 5.48
N THR A 231 -11.57 3.39 4.66
CA THR A 231 -11.09 4.39 3.70
C THR A 231 -11.97 5.63 3.76
N VAL A 232 -11.73 6.60 2.86
CA VAL A 232 -12.56 7.80 2.79
C VAL A 232 -14.02 7.44 2.51
N GLN A 233 -14.26 6.41 1.70
CA GLN A 233 -15.60 6.01 1.26
C GLN A 233 -16.10 4.72 1.92
N LEU A 234 -15.20 3.85 2.39
CA LEU A 234 -15.55 2.52 2.89
C LEU A 234 -15.52 2.46 4.40
N TRP A 235 -16.50 1.74 4.92
CA TRP A 235 -16.70 1.48 6.34
C TRP A 235 -16.59 -0.03 6.58
N ARG A 236 -16.42 -0.44 7.83
CA ARG A 236 -16.64 -1.83 8.26
C ARG A 236 -17.68 -1.88 9.36
N LEU A 237 -18.44 -2.97 9.36
CA LEU A 237 -19.49 -3.24 10.35
C LEU A 237 -19.01 -4.30 11.33
N GLU A 238 -19.12 -4.00 12.61
CA GLU A 238 -19.01 -4.98 13.69
C GLU A 238 -20.29 -4.93 14.53
N ILE A 239 -20.73 -6.08 15.01
CA ILE A 239 -21.96 -6.21 15.79
C ILE A 239 -21.63 -6.64 17.21
N ALA A 240 -22.43 -6.18 18.16
CA ALA A 240 -22.34 -6.62 19.54
C ALA A 240 -22.97 -8.00 19.69
N THR A 241 -22.31 -8.89 20.42
CA THR A 241 -22.88 -10.17 20.83
C THR A 241 -23.69 -9.98 22.11
N HIS A 242 -24.48 -11.00 22.48
CA HIS A 242 -25.24 -11.02 23.74
C HIS A 242 -24.36 -10.88 25.00
N THR A 243 -23.04 -11.08 24.89
CA THR A 243 -22.06 -10.89 25.99
C THR A 243 -21.39 -9.51 25.98
N GLY A 244 -21.80 -8.62 25.07
CA GLY A 244 -21.19 -7.29 24.89
C GLY A 244 -19.82 -7.31 24.19
N ARG A 245 -19.40 -8.46 23.63
CA ARG A 245 -18.20 -8.54 22.78
C ARG A 245 -18.51 -8.08 21.37
N TRP A 246 -17.50 -7.55 20.69
CA TRP A 246 -17.60 -7.12 19.30
C TRP A 246 -17.14 -8.21 18.35
N GLU A 247 -17.97 -8.54 17.37
CA GLU A 247 -17.63 -9.51 16.31
C GLU A 247 -17.62 -8.85 14.93
N PRO A 248 -16.58 -9.11 14.12
CA PRO A 248 -16.49 -8.58 12.77
C PRO A 248 -17.44 -9.33 11.83
N THR A 249 -18.24 -8.58 11.08
CA THR A 249 -19.15 -9.17 10.08
C THR A 249 -18.44 -9.50 8.75
N GLY A 250 -17.21 -9.02 8.56
CA GLY A 250 -16.48 -9.09 7.28
C GLY A 250 -16.98 -8.09 6.23
N ILE A 251 -18.08 -7.38 6.49
CA ILE A 251 -18.67 -6.44 5.54
C ILE A 251 -17.83 -5.17 5.46
N ARG A 252 -17.48 -4.81 4.22
CA ARG A 252 -16.71 -3.62 3.89
C ARG A 252 -17.32 -2.93 2.66
N ALA A 253 -18.06 -1.86 2.90
CA ALA A 253 -18.83 -1.19 1.85
C ALA A 253 -19.02 0.31 2.16
N PRO A 254 -19.55 1.12 1.21
CA PRO A 254 -19.98 2.48 1.50
C PRO A 254 -21.01 2.54 2.64
N LEU A 255 -21.03 3.63 3.41
CA LEU A 255 -21.88 3.77 4.60
C LEU A 255 -23.35 3.45 4.32
N LYS A 256 -23.89 3.93 3.20
CA LYS A 256 -25.28 3.66 2.79
C LYS A 256 -25.53 2.16 2.65
N VAL A 257 -24.65 1.45 1.94
CA VAL A 257 -24.75 0.01 1.70
C VAL A 257 -24.61 -0.76 3.01
N ILE A 258 -23.70 -0.36 3.91
CA ILE A 258 -23.59 -1.01 5.23
C ILE A 258 -24.88 -0.89 6.02
N LEU A 259 -25.50 0.29 6.04
CA LEU A 259 -26.76 0.47 6.76
C LEU A 259 -27.92 -0.31 6.12
N ASP A 260 -27.90 -0.48 4.79
CA ASP A 260 -28.89 -1.30 4.07
C ASP A 260 -28.73 -2.78 4.46
N VAL A 261 -27.50 -3.28 4.37
CA VAL A 261 -27.12 -4.64 4.77
C VAL A 261 -27.41 -4.89 6.25
N GLN A 262 -27.13 -3.93 7.13
CA GLN A 262 -27.40 -4.06 8.55
C GLN A 262 -28.90 -4.22 8.85
N VAL A 263 -29.75 -3.50 8.14
CA VAL A 263 -31.22 -3.60 8.29
C VAL A 263 -31.76 -4.89 7.66
N GLN A 264 -31.20 -5.33 6.54
CA GLN A 264 -31.68 -6.51 5.81
C GLN A 264 -31.17 -7.82 6.39
N ASP A 265 -29.86 -7.91 6.65
CA ASP A 265 -29.17 -9.15 6.99
C ASP A 265 -28.99 -9.31 8.50
N PHE A 266 -29.04 -8.23 9.28
CA PHE A 266 -28.90 -8.25 10.74
C PHE A 266 -30.01 -7.48 11.49
N PRO A 267 -31.30 -7.60 11.11
CA PRO A 267 -32.38 -6.84 11.74
C PRO A 267 -32.50 -7.11 13.24
N TRP A 268 -32.17 -8.34 13.68
CA TRP A 268 -32.24 -8.74 15.08
C TRP A 268 -31.26 -7.96 15.98
N VAL A 269 -30.16 -7.46 15.42
CA VAL A 269 -29.17 -6.62 16.11
C VAL A 269 -29.70 -5.21 16.32
N LEU A 270 -30.74 -4.78 15.60
CA LEU A 270 -31.30 -3.43 15.70
C LEU A 270 -32.55 -3.35 16.56
N THR A 271 -33.11 -4.50 16.93
CA THR A 271 -34.31 -4.61 17.77
C THR A 271 -34.03 -4.08 19.18
N PRO A 272 -35.00 -3.41 19.84
CA PRO A 272 -34.88 -3.10 21.25
C PRO A 272 -34.64 -4.39 22.03
N LEU A 273 -33.57 -4.44 22.84
CA LEU A 273 -33.43 -5.47 23.85
C LEU A 273 -34.36 -5.08 25.01
N VAL A 274 -35.41 -5.87 25.23
CA VAL A 274 -36.36 -5.73 26.34
C VAL A 274 -35.74 -6.26 27.62
#